data_AF-A0A0C9YTY8-F1
#
_entry.id   AF-A0A0C9YTY8-F1
#
_cell.length_a   1.000
_cell.length_b   1.000
_cell.length_c   1.000
_cell.angle_alpha   90.00
_cell.angle_beta   90.00
_cell.angle_gamma   90.00
#
_symmetry.space_group_name_H-M   'P 1'
#
loop_
_entity.id
_entity.type
_entity.pdbx_description
1 polymer ?
#
loop_
_entity_poly.entity_id
_entity_poly.type
_entity_poly.pdbx_seq_one_letter_code
_entity_poly.pdbx_strand_id
1 'polypeptide(L)'
;MGIDTQDLVSKLEGFAVQGIKGAAENHQQHVSNVCAAICNIINCQLWDVTGDPKAKIQWAQYFQNVITHYQVVIEGWPEMIPFTNLSSASSSLAQLEVLL
;
A
#
# COMPACT_ATOMS: atom_id res chain seq x y z
N MET A 1 50.05 6.92 14.98
CA MET A 1 48.84 6.13 14.68
C MET A 1 48.04 6.94 13.68
N GLY A 2 48.30 6.74 12.39
CA GLY A 2 47.63 7.49 11.34
C GLY A 2 46.19 6.99 11.23
N ILE A 3 45.22 7.87 11.42
CA ILE A 3 43.84 7.54 11.10
C ILE A 3 43.79 7.42 9.58
N ASP A 4 43.57 6.21 9.09
CA ASP A 4 43.54 5.90 7.67
C ASP A 4 42.27 6.52 7.08
N THR A 5 42.43 7.64 6.37
CA THR A 5 41.31 8.42 5.82
C THR A 5 40.43 7.58 4.90
N GLN A 6 40.98 6.51 4.30
CA GLN A 6 40.23 5.56 3.46
C GLN A 6 39.30 4.66 4.28
N ASP A 7 39.67 4.27 5.51
CA ASP A 7 38.81 3.51 6.44
C ASP A 7 37.61 4.36 6.88
N LEU A 8 37.84 5.65 7.12
CA LEU A 8 36.77 6.61 7.47
C LEU A 8 35.78 6.79 6.32
N VAL A 9 36.26 6.98 5.09
CA VAL A 9 35.39 7.11 3.91
C VAL A 9 34.61 5.82 3.66
N SER A 10 35.27 4.66 3.71
CA SER A 10 34.61 3.35 3.51
C SER A 10 33.51 3.09 4.55
N LYS A 11 33.73 3.47 5.81
CA LYS A 11 32.71 3.37 6.86
C LYS A 11 31.53 4.31 6.60
N LEU A 12 31.81 5.57 6.25
CA LEU A 12 30.76 6.55 5.94
C LEU A 12 29.92 6.14 4.72
N GLU A 13 30.54 5.59 3.68
CA GLU A 13 29.84 5.02 2.52
C GLU A 13 28.96 3.83 2.92
N GLY A 14 29.47 2.94 3.78
CA GLY A 14 28.69 1.84 4.35
C GLY A 14 27.44 2.31 5.10
N PHE A 15 27.58 3.35 5.94
CA PHE A 15 26.45 3.94 6.67
C PHE A 15 25.46 4.65 5.74
N ALA A 16 25.93 5.36 4.71
CA ALA A 16 25.07 6.02 3.73
C ALA A 16 24.26 4.99 2.92
N VAL A 17 24.88 3.91 2.45
CA VAL A 17 24.20 2.87 1.68
C VAL A 17 23.20 2.09 2.53
N GLN A 18 23.55 1.74 3.77
CA GLN A 18 22.62 1.08 4.69
C GLN A 18 21.46 1.99 5.13
N GLY A 19 21.71 3.28 5.36
CA GLY A 19 20.67 4.25 5.71
C GLY A 19 19.64 4.44 4.61
N ILE A 20 20.08 4.52 3.35
CA ILE A 20 19.18 4.65 2.18
C ILE A 20 18.36 3.37 1.99
N LYS A 21 18.99 2.19 2.09
CA LYS A 21 18.30 0.90 1.98
C LYS A 21 17.24 0.73 3.08
N GLY A 22 17.61 1.01 4.34
CA GLY A 22 16.69 0.93 5.47
C GLY A 22 15.53 1.93 5.38
N ALA A 23 15.77 3.14 4.89
CA ALA A 23 14.71 4.12 4.66
C ALA A 23 13.73 3.67 3.56
N ALA A 24 14.23 3.09 2.47
CA ALA A 24 13.41 2.55 1.39
C ALA A 24 12.58 1.34 1.85
N GLU A 25 13.18 0.40 2.59
CA GLU A 25 12.48 -0.75 3.17
C GLU A 25 11.38 -0.31 4.15
N ASN A 26 11.67 0.67 5.00
CA ASN A 26 10.68 1.23 5.93
C ASN A 26 9.52 1.92 5.17
N HIS A 27 9.82 2.69 4.13
CA HIS A 27 8.79 3.32 3.30
C HIS A 27 7.90 2.28 2.61
N GLN A 28 8.48 1.24 2.01
CA GLN A 28 7.74 0.15 1.37
C GLN A 28 6.86 -0.61 2.37
N GLN A 29 7.38 -0.89 3.57
CA GLN A 29 6.61 -1.54 4.63
C GLN A 29 5.43 -0.68 5.05
N HIS A 30 5.64 0.63 5.20
CA HIS A 30 4.58 1.55 5.61
C HIS A 30 3.47 1.68 4.55
N VAL A 31 3.85 1.83 3.27
CA VAL A 31 2.91 1.79 2.14
C VAL A 31 2.11 0.48 2.12
N SER A 32 2.78 -0.65 2.32
CA SER A 32 2.12 -1.97 2.36
C SER A 32 1.11 -2.08 3.51
N ASN A 33 1.45 -1.54 4.68
CA ASN A 33 0.56 -1.52 5.84
C ASN A 33 -0.69 -0.67 5.59
N VAL A 34 -0.54 0.51 4.98
CA VAL A 34 -1.67 1.38 4.63
C VAL A 34 -2.57 0.70 3.58
N CYS A 35 -1.99 0.10 2.54
CA CYS A 35 -2.75 -0.69 1.55
C CYS A 35 -3.55 -1.83 2.20
N ALA A 36 -2.95 -2.53 3.15
CA ALA A 36 -3.62 -3.60 3.90
C ALA A 36 -4.76 -3.05 4.77
N ALA A 37 -4.57 -1.91 5.42
CA ALA A 37 -5.60 -1.24 6.21
C ALA A 37 -6.81 -0.85 5.35
N ILE A 38 -6.58 -0.20 4.20
CA ILE A 38 -7.64 0.19 3.27
C ILE A 38 -8.37 -1.04 2.74
N CYS A 39 -7.65 -2.09 2.34
CA CYS A 39 -8.27 -3.35 1.88
C CYS A 39 -9.14 -3.98 2.98
N ASN A 40 -8.70 -3.93 4.24
CA ASN A 40 -9.49 -4.43 5.37
C ASN A 40 -10.75 -3.59 5.57
N ILE A 41 -10.68 -2.27 5.51
CA ILE A 41 -11.86 -1.39 5.63
C ILE A 41 -12.89 -1.73 4.54
N ILE A 42 -12.45 -1.84 3.28
CA ILE A 42 -13.33 -2.17 2.15
C ILE A 42 -13.96 -3.56 2.35
N ASN A 43 -13.18 -4.56 2.77
CA ASN A 43 -13.71 -5.90 2.99
C ASN A 43 -14.70 -5.94 4.16
N CYS A 44 -14.42 -5.24 5.27
CA CYS A 44 -15.36 -5.13 6.39
C CYS A 44 -16.68 -4.50 5.95
N GLN A 45 -16.63 -3.38 5.21
CA GLN A 45 -17.84 -2.75 4.67
C GLN A 45 -18.58 -3.68 3.70
N LEU A 46 -17.85 -4.43 2.87
CA LEU A 46 -18.44 -5.42 1.99
C LEU A 46 -19.13 -6.53 2.79
N TRP A 47 -18.55 -7.02 3.88
CA TRP A 47 -19.17 -8.00 4.76
C TRP A 47 -20.43 -7.45 5.42
N ASP A 48 -20.39 -6.21 5.90
CA ASP A 48 -21.54 -5.57 6.55
C ASP A 48 -22.72 -5.42 5.59
N VAL A 49 -22.46 -5.05 4.33
CA VAL A 49 -23.49 -4.86 3.31
C VAL A 49 -23.99 -6.19 2.74
N THR A 50 -23.10 -7.16 2.52
CA THR A 50 -23.45 -8.45 1.88
C THR A 50 -23.90 -9.53 2.85
N GLY A 51 -23.53 -9.42 4.14
CA GLY A 51 -23.69 -10.47 5.13
C GLY A 51 -22.77 -11.68 4.93
N ASP A 52 -21.87 -11.66 3.95
CA ASP A 52 -20.95 -12.77 3.67
C ASP A 52 -19.52 -12.43 4.14
N PRO A 53 -19.03 -13.05 5.24
CA PRO A 53 -17.67 -12.82 5.75
C PRO A 53 -16.57 -13.37 4.84
N LYS A 54 -16.93 -14.07 3.75
CA LYS A 54 -15.99 -14.55 2.73
C LYS A 54 -15.92 -13.63 1.52
N ALA A 55 -16.83 -12.65 1.40
CA ALA A 55 -16.78 -11.69 0.31
C ALA A 55 -15.47 -10.92 0.39
N LYS A 56 -14.74 -10.82 -0.71
CA LYS A 56 -13.50 -10.04 -0.77
C LYS A 56 -13.55 -9.17 -1.99
N ILE A 57 -12.94 -7.99 -1.92
CA ILE A 57 -12.80 -7.18 -3.11
C ILE A 57 -11.94 -7.91 -4.14
N GLN A 58 -12.48 -8.04 -5.35
CA GLN A 58 -11.78 -8.64 -6.48
C GLN A 58 -11.56 -7.56 -7.53
N TRP A 59 -10.48 -6.80 -7.40
CA TRP A 59 -10.18 -5.66 -8.26
C TRP A 59 -10.30 -5.95 -9.75
N ALA A 60 -9.71 -7.06 -10.22
CA ALA A 60 -9.73 -7.45 -11.64
C ALA A 60 -11.12 -7.88 -12.13
N GLN A 61 -11.97 -8.40 -11.23
CA GLN A 61 -13.32 -8.90 -11.56
C GLN A 61 -14.40 -8.08 -10.86
N TYR A 62 -14.11 -6.82 -10.53
CA TYR A 62 -14.95 -6.00 -9.67
C TYR A 62 -16.38 -5.87 -10.22
N PHE A 63 -16.50 -5.63 -11.53
CA PHE A 63 -17.81 -5.52 -12.17
C PHE A 63 -18.63 -6.83 -12.07
N GLN A 64 -18.00 -7.98 -12.26
CA GLN A 64 -18.68 -9.26 -12.25
C GLN A 64 -18.99 -9.73 -10.82
N ASN A 65 -17.97 -9.73 -9.96
CA ASN A 65 -18.03 -10.41 -8.66
C ASN A 65 -18.36 -9.47 -7.50
N VAL A 66 -18.34 -8.15 -7.70
CA VAL A 66 -18.79 -7.18 -6.69
C VAL A 66 -20.09 -6.51 -7.14
N ILE A 67 -20.10 -5.85 -8.30
CA ILE A 67 -21.31 -5.17 -8.76
C ILE A 67 -22.40 -6.17 -9.15
N THR A 68 -22.13 -7.14 -10.03
CA THR A 68 -23.19 -8.01 -10.54
C THR A 68 -23.63 -9.03 -9.48
N HIS A 69 -22.67 -9.63 -8.77
CA HIS A 69 -22.96 -10.66 -7.78
C HIS A 69 -23.54 -10.10 -6.47
N TYR A 70 -22.90 -9.09 -5.88
CA TYR A 70 -23.32 -8.54 -4.59
C TYR A 70 -24.20 -7.28 -4.71
N GLN A 71 -24.36 -6.71 -5.91
CA GLN A 71 -25.11 -5.46 -6.13
C GLN A 71 -24.54 -4.29 -5.29
N VAL A 72 -23.22 -4.31 -5.04
CA VAL A 72 -22.50 -3.29 -4.28
C VAL A 72 -21.64 -2.45 -5.21
N VAL A 73 -21.67 -1.14 -5.02
CA VAL A 73 -20.84 -0.16 -5.71
C VAL A 73 -20.07 0.67 -4.67
N ILE A 74 -18.77 0.84 -4.88
CA ILE A 74 -17.95 1.80 -4.14
C ILE A 74 -18.23 3.20 -4.71
N GLU A 75 -18.70 4.08 -3.83
CA GLU A 75 -18.94 5.49 -4.14
C GLU A 75 -17.83 6.37 -3.54
N GLY A 76 -17.63 7.56 -4.12
CA GLY A 76 -16.67 8.54 -3.60
C GLY A 76 -15.19 8.18 -3.78
N TRP A 77 -14.87 7.23 -4.67
CA TRP A 77 -13.48 6.90 -4.98
C TRP A 77 -12.76 8.10 -5.64
N PRO A 78 -11.56 8.49 -5.18
CA PRO A 78 -10.87 9.65 -5.70
C PRO A 78 -10.40 9.44 -7.15
N GLU A 79 -10.64 10.43 -8.01
CA GLU A 79 -10.29 10.37 -9.44
C GLU A 79 -8.79 10.24 -9.72
N MET A 80 -7.97 10.74 -8.79
CA MET A 80 -6.50 10.70 -8.92
C MET A 80 -5.90 9.30 -8.68
N ILE A 81 -6.67 8.36 -8.12
CA ILE A 81 -6.20 7.00 -7.82
C ILE A 81 -6.90 6.01 -8.74
N PRO A 82 -6.17 5.31 -9.62
CA PRO A 82 -6.77 4.29 -10.47
C PRO A 82 -7.51 3.24 -9.63
N PHE A 83 -8.74 2.91 -10.04
CA PHE A 83 -9.53 1.87 -9.39
C PHE A 83 -9.01 0.49 -9.78
N THR A 84 -7.97 0.04 -9.09
CA THR A 84 -7.30 -1.25 -9.28
C THR A 84 -6.71 -1.71 -7.95
N ASN A 85 -5.99 -2.83 -7.95
CA ASN A 85 -5.27 -3.28 -6.77
C ASN A 85 -4.34 -2.16 -6.25
N LEU A 86 -4.49 -1.81 -4.97
CA LEU A 86 -3.78 -0.69 -4.35
C LEU A 86 -2.26 -0.79 -4.45
N SER A 87 -1.68 -2.00 -4.39
CA SER A 87 -0.23 -2.18 -4.56
C SER A 87 0.26 -1.80 -5.96
N SER A 88 -0.65 -1.80 -6.94
CA SER A 88 -0.38 -1.40 -8.32
C SER A 88 -0.87 0.02 -8.62
N ALA A 89 -1.82 0.53 -7.84
CA ALA A 89 -2.44 1.85 -8.05
C ALA A 89 -1.53 3.00 -7.61
N SER A 90 -0.83 2.86 -6.47
CA SER A 90 0.07 3.90 -5.98
C SER A 90 1.17 3.34 -5.08
N SER A 91 2.40 3.83 -5.27
CA SER A 91 3.50 3.68 -4.31
C SER A 91 3.64 4.92 -3.41
N SER A 92 2.81 5.94 -3.62
CA SER A 92 2.84 7.18 -2.84
C SER A 92 1.98 7.04 -1.60
N LEU A 93 2.62 7.03 -0.44
CA LEU A 93 1.94 7.03 0.85
C LEU A 93 0.92 8.17 0.96
N ALA A 94 1.30 9.39 0.56
CA ALA A 94 0.43 10.55 0.65
C ALA A 94 -0.86 10.41 -0.17
N GLN A 95 -0.85 9.66 -1.28
CA GLN A 95 -2.06 9.39 -2.04
C GLN A 95 -2.92 8.31 -1.36
N LEU A 96 -2.30 7.28 -0.79
CA LEU A 96 -3.01 6.21 -0.10
C LEU A 96 -3.67 6.71 1.20
N GLU A 97 -3.04 7.65 1.90
CA GLU A 97 -3.61 8.27 3.10
C GLU A 97 -4.91 9.05 2.82
N VAL A 98 -5.16 9.49 1.59
CA VAL A 98 -6.43 10.14 1.19
C VAL A 98 -7.61 9.15 1.19
N LEU A 99 -7.33 7.84 1.16
CA LEU A 99 -8.35 6.77 1.16
C LEU A 99 -8.71 6.26 2.56
N LEU A 100 -8.03 6.72 3.61
CA LEU A 100 -8.33 6.42 5.01
C LEU A 100 -9.30 7.44 5.60
#